data_AF-A0A962VUJ9-F1
#
_entry.id   AF-A0A962VUJ9-F1
#
_cell.length_a   1.000
_cell.length_b   1.000
_cell.length_c   1.000
_cell.angle_alpha   90.00
_cell.angle_beta   90.00
_cell.angle_gamma   90.00
#
_symmetry.space_group_name_H-M   'P 1'
#
loop_
_entity.id
_entity.type
_entity.pdbx_description
1 polymer ?
#
loop_
_entity_poly.entity_id
_entity_poly.type
_entity_poly.pdbx_seq_one_letter_code
_entity_poly.pdbx_strand_id
1 'polypeptide(L)'
;RQTQPHGPYLLGGYSFGGAVAFEMARQLLDQGEKIQGLLLLDAYAPGGEAMHALHDLSSDGFMVQAVANLLILQWQGSELLKPEHLSGDRAAQVATAARHLRAVCPAIPQQSGELETLLRRQLELMQRHAELLEAYQPQPCLDPRLPVLLVRSTRGFIGADNDLALQPVQQAANEEEDYGWSRWLARPPYLVKVAADHFSLGLEPAIGEVARHIITWLTQPSAAHDPAFSGEENAQMEQVFQVVKRHVLEILPHLPPEAITLDASLRELGANSLDRAEVAVCSMETLGVNVPRKELAAVTNLRELTAVLYAHCRSSLTQSSLIQEERGVA
;
A
#
# COMPACT_ATOMS: atom_id res chain seq x y z
N ARG A 1 11.07 -11.13 -14.74
CA ARG A 1 11.14 -12.59 -14.44
C ARG A 1 12.38 -13.31 -15.03
N GLN A 2 13.31 -12.65 -15.75
CA GLN A 2 14.54 -13.31 -16.27
C GLN A 2 15.49 -13.78 -15.14
N THR A 3 15.63 -12.99 -14.07
CA THR A 3 16.48 -13.32 -12.91
C THR A 3 15.82 -14.29 -11.94
N GLN A 4 14.54 -14.07 -11.62
CA GLN A 4 13.73 -14.95 -10.78
C GLN A 4 12.46 -15.34 -11.57
N PRO A 5 12.47 -16.52 -12.22
CA PRO A 5 11.35 -16.97 -13.05
C PRO A 5 10.07 -17.24 -12.27
N HIS A 6 10.16 -17.70 -11.03
CA HIS A 6 9.01 -18.02 -10.17
C HIS A 6 9.15 -17.40 -8.79
N GLY A 7 8.00 -17.13 -8.16
CA GLY A 7 7.93 -16.65 -6.79
C GLY A 7 8.44 -17.67 -5.75
N PRO A 8 8.38 -17.29 -4.46
CA PRO A 8 7.73 -16.09 -3.96
C PRO A 8 8.58 -14.83 -4.22
N TYR A 9 7.94 -13.74 -4.68
CA TYR A 9 8.61 -12.46 -4.93
C TYR A 9 8.53 -11.55 -3.72
N LEU A 10 9.65 -10.92 -3.35
CA LEU A 10 9.66 -9.78 -2.45
C LEU A 10 9.77 -8.51 -3.29
N LEU A 11 8.72 -7.69 -3.27
CA LEU A 11 8.63 -6.46 -4.04
C LEU A 11 8.61 -5.27 -3.11
N GLY A 12 9.12 -4.15 -3.58
CA GLY A 12 9.09 -2.93 -2.79
C GLY A 12 9.41 -1.71 -3.60
N GLY A 13 8.97 -0.56 -3.10
CA GLY A 13 9.26 0.70 -3.73
C GLY A 13 9.08 1.89 -2.79
N TYR A 14 9.93 2.88 -3.01
CA TYR A 14 9.89 4.16 -2.33
C TYR A 14 9.10 5.17 -3.15
N SER A 15 8.23 5.94 -2.49
CA SER A 15 7.44 6.99 -3.13
C SER A 15 6.66 6.45 -4.35
N PHE A 16 6.82 7.05 -5.54
CA PHE A 16 6.32 6.54 -6.82
C PHE A 16 6.54 5.03 -7.04
N GLY A 17 7.71 4.52 -6.63
CA GLY A 17 8.06 3.12 -6.75
C GLY A 17 7.09 2.20 -6.01
N GLY A 18 6.41 2.67 -4.96
CA GLY A 18 5.39 1.89 -4.25
C GLY A 18 4.17 1.57 -5.12
N ALA A 19 3.69 2.52 -5.93
CA ALA A 19 2.63 2.27 -6.90
C ALA A 19 3.05 1.29 -7.99
N VAL A 20 4.29 1.42 -8.47
CA VAL A 20 4.87 0.47 -9.44
C VAL A 20 4.97 -0.93 -8.84
N ALA A 21 5.48 -1.06 -7.60
CA ALA A 21 5.61 -2.33 -6.92
C ALA A 21 4.24 -2.98 -6.63
N PHE A 22 3.23 -2.19 -6.27
CA PHE A 22 1.86 -2.63 -6.11
C PHE A 22 1.28 -3.20 -7.42
N GLU A 23 1.39 -2.48 -8.52
CA GLU A 23 0.90 -2.95 -9.83
C GLU A 23 1.64 -4.21 -10.28
N MET A 24 2.95 -4.29 -10.05
CA MET A 24 3.73 -5.51 -10.30
C MET A 24 3.23 -6.68 -9.45
N ALA A 25 2.96 -6.48 -8.16
CA ALA A 25 2.44 -7.51 -7.28
C ALA A 25 1.09 -8.03 -7.77
N ARG A 26 0.17 -7.11 -8.13
CA ARG A 26 -1.15 -7.44 -8.67
C ARG A 26 -1.05 -8.28 -9.94
N GLN A 27 -0.26 -7.86 -10.93
CA GLN A 27 -0.08 -8.60 -12.18
C GLN A 27 0.56 -9.98 -11.99
N LEU A 28 1.45 -10.12 -11.01
CA LEU A 28 2.07 -11.41 -10.70
C LEU A 28 1.09 -12.35 -9.99
N LEU A 29 0.28 -11.84 -9.07
CA LEU A 29 -0.78 -12.63 -8.42
C LEU A 29 -1.82 -13.12 -9.43
N ASP A 30 -2.23 -12.28 -10.39
CA ASP A 30 -3.13 -12.66 -11.49
C ASP A 30 -2.53 -13.77 -12.38
N GLN A 31 -1.20 -13.83 -12.49
CA GLN A 31 -0.48 -14.89 -13.19
C GLN A 31 -0.29 -16.16 -12.35
N GLY A 32 -0.85 -16.20 -11.13
CA GLY A 32 -0.72 -17.33 -10.20
C GLY A 32 0.63 -17.41 -9.48
N GLU A 33 1.46 -16.37 -9.57
CA GLU A 33 2.73 -16.31 -8.84
C GLU A 33 2.49 -15.97 -7.36
N LYS A 34 3.43 -16.38 -6.50
CA LYS A 34 3.39 -16.06 -5.07
C LYS A 34 4.15 -14.76 -4.79
N ILE A 35 3.63 -13.95 -3.88
CA ILE A 35 4.31 -12.76 -3.35
C ILE A 35 4.65 -13.02 -1.88
N GLN A 36 5.95 -12.96 -1.54
CA GLN A 36 6.42 -13.03 -0.16
C GLN A 36 6.04 -11.77 0.62
N GLY A 37 6.06 -10.61 -0.05
CA GLY A 37 5.61 -9.36 0.55
C GLY A 37 5.78 -8.16 -0.37
N LEU A 38 5.04 -7.10 -0.04
CA LEU A 38 5.08 -5.80 -0.68
C LEU A 38 5.53 -4.74 0.33
N LEU A 39 6.66 -4.08 0.04
CA LEU A 39 7.21 -3.00 0.86
C LEU A 39 6.84 -1.65 0.26
N LEU A 40 6.06 -0.86 0.98
CA LEU A 40 5.68 0.50 0.62
C LEU A 40 6.49 1.45 1.51
N LEU A 41 7.47 2.15 0.92
CA LEU A 41 8.35 3.05 1.66
C LEU A 41 7.91 4.49 1.40
N ASP A 42 7.21 5.07 2.37
CA ASP A 42 6.58 6.39 2.32
C ASP A 42 5.86 6.67 0.99
N ALA A 43 5.17 5.64 0.51
CA ALA A 43 4.47 5.66 -0.76
C ALA A 43 3.01 6.03 -0.53
N TYR A 44 2.54 7.09 -1.18
CA TYR A 44 1.13 7.48 -1.13
C TYR A 44 0.30 6.55 -2.02
N ALA A 45 -0.91 6.19 -1.57
CA ALA A 45 -1.80 5.41 -2.41
C ALA A 45 -2.26 6.24 -3.62
N PRO A 46 -2.43 5.64 -4.80
CA PRO A 46 -2.93 6.37 -5.95
C PRO A 46 -4.36 6.90 -5.69
N GLY A 47 -4.62 8.12 -6.15
CA GLY A 47 -5.91 8.80 -5.97
C GLY A 47 -6.15 9.38 -4.57
N GLY A 48 -5.15 9.43 -3.69
CA GLY A 48 -5.24 10.10 -2.38
C GLY A 48 -5.06 11.63 -2.46
N GLU A 49 -5.64 12.38 -1.52
CA GLU A 49 -5.57 13.86 -1.47
C GLU A 49 -4.13 14.40 -1.42
N ALA A 50 -3.22 13.69 -0.74
CA ALA A 50 -1.81 14.04 -0.65
C ALA A 50 -1.08 14.07 -2.01
N MET A 51 -1.59 13.31 -3.00
CA MET A 51 -1.03 13.28 -4.36
C MET A 51 -1.28 14.60 -5.12
N HIS A 52 -2.36 15.32 -4.80
CA HIS A 52 -2.66 16.61 -5.44
C HIS A 52 -1.76 17.74 -4.91
N ALA A 53 -1.35 17.70 -3.64
CA ALA A 53 -0.42 18.67 -3.07
C ALA A 53 1.00 18.57 -3.68
N LEU A 54 1.38 17.36 -4.13
CA LEU A 54 2.64 17.08 -4.84
C LEU A 54 2.70 17.74 -6.23
N HIS A 55 1.56 17.90 -6.91
CA HIS A 55 1.48 18.55 -8.23
C HIS A 55 1.84 20.04 -8.16
N ASP A 56 1.48 20.70 -7.06
CA ASP A 56 1.76 22.13 -6.80
C ASP A 56 3.23 22.41 -6.45
N LEU A 57 4.01 21.37 -6.10
CA LEU A 57 5.46 21.48 -5.85
C LEU A 57 6.29 21.64 -7.14
N SER A 58 5.63 21.68 -8.30
CA SER A 58 6.26 22.01 -9.59
C SER A 58 6.65 23.50 -9.74
N SER A 59 6.41 24.32 -8.71
CA SER A 59 6.72 25.76 -8.68
C SER A 59 8.19 26.13 -8.99
N ASP A 60 8.38 27.38 -9.42
CA ASP A 60 9.65 27.93 -9.92
C ASP A 60 10.82 27.67 -8.94
N GLY A 61 11.81 26.91 -9.41
CA GLY A 61 13.04 26.62 -8.66
C GLY A 61 12.95 25.48 -7.63
N PHE A 62 11.78 25.16 -7.07
CA PHE A 62 11.66 24.15 -6.01
C PHE A 62 12.27 22.80 -6.41
N MET A 63 11.83 22.25 -7.54
CA MET A 63 12.30 20.95 -8.02
C MET A 63 13.80 20.97 -8.36
N VAL A 64 14.29 22.11 -8.87
CA VAL A 64 15.73 22.27 -9.15
C VAL A 64 16.52 22.25 -7.84
N GLN A 65 16.04 22.95 -6.81
CA GLN A 65 16.64 22.96 -5.49
C GLN A 65 16.66 21.56 -4.87
N ALA A 66 15.53 20.85 -4.90
CA ALA A 66 15.41 19.51 -4.33
C ALA A 66 16.40 18.53 -4.96
N VAL A 67 16.45 18.48 -6.29
CA VAL A 67 17.39 17.60 -7.02
C VAL A 67 18.84 18.02 -6.75
N ALA A 68 19.15 19.31 -6.77
CA ALA A 68 20.51 19.79 -6.51
C ALA A 68 20.96 19.44 -5.08
N ASN A 69 20.12 19.67 -4.07
CA ASN A 69 20.47 19.45 -2.67
C ASN A 69 20.58 17.96 -2.33
N LEU A 70 19.76 17.10 -2.94
CA LEU A 70 19.94 15.64 -2.85
C LEU A 70 21.32 15.22 -3.37
N LEU A 71 21.74 15.74 -4.52
CA LEU A 71 23.07 15.47 -5.09
C LEU A 71 24.19 16.04 -4.22
N ILE A 72 24.01 17.22 -3.62
CA ILE A 72 24.98 17.82 -2.70
C ILE A 72 25.18 16.91 -1.49
N LEU A 73 24.12 16.43 -0.85
CA LEU A 73 24.22 15.49 0.27
C LEU A 73 24.90 14.18 -0.15
N GLN A 74 24.47 13.60 -1.28
CA GLN A 74 25.04 12.36 -1.81
C GLN A 74 26.55 12.48 -2.10
N TRP A 75 27.00 13.63 -2.59
CA TRP A 75 28.40 13.90 -2.90
C TRP A 75 29.14 14.65 -1.79
N GLN A 76 28.56 14.71 -0.59
CA GLN A 76 29.17 15.30 0.61
C GLN A 76 29.64 16.74 0.37
N GLY A 77 28.85 17.53 -0.36
CA GLY A 77 29.17 18.92 -0.62
C GLY A 77 29.07 19.78 0.63
N SER A 78 29.83 20.88 0.64
CA SER A 78 30.01 21.72 1.83
C SER A 78 28.84 22.68 2.12
N GLU A 79 28.00 22.99 1.12
CA GLU A 79 26.93 23.98 1.26
C GLU A 79 25.74 23.67 0.34
N LEU A 80 24.52 23.69 0.89
CA LEU A 80 23.27 23.49 0.16
C LEU A 80 22.91 24.71 -0.72
N LEU A 81 22.22 24.45 -1.83
CA LEU A 81 21.66 25.49 -2.68
C LEU A 81 20.44 26.12 -2.01
N LYS A 82 20.45 27.45 -1.89
CA LYS A 82 19.35 28.25 -1.35
C LYS A 82 18.37 28.67 -2.46
N PRO A 83 17.07 28.82 -2.15
CA PRO A 83 16.07 29.17 -3.17
C PRO A 83 16.30 30.57 -3.76
N GLU A 84 16.86 31.51 -2.98
CA GLU A 84 17.20 32.88 -3.42
C GLU A 84 18.22 32.95 -4.57
N HIS A 85 19.01 31.89 -4.77
CA HIS A 85 19.94 31.80 -5.89
C HIS A 85 19.27 31.34 -7.19
N LEU A 86 18.06 30.79 -7.12
CA LEU A 86 17.32 30.29 -8.26
C LEU A 86 16.40 31.37 -8.81
N SER A 87 16.76 31.90 -9.97
CA SER A 87 15.99 32.93 -10.66
C SER A 87 15.97 32.69 -12.17
N GLY A 88 15.02 33.35 -12.85
CA GLY A 88 14.82 33.18 -14.28
C GLY A 88 14.13 31.87 -14.63
N ASP A 89 14.22 31.49 -15.90
CA ASP A 89 13.61 30.27 -16.41
C ASP A 89 14.31 28.99 -15.90
N ARG A 90 13.71 27.83 -16.20
CA ARG A 90 14.22 26.53 -15.79
C ARG A 90 15.65 26.27 -16.27
N ALA A 91 16.03 26.76 -17.45
CA ALA A 91 17.37 26.55 -17.99
C ALA A 91 18.41 27.36 -17.20
N ALA A 92 18.10 28.61 -16.86
CA ALA A 92 18.93 29.47 -16.02
C ALA A 92 19.07 28.92 -14.59
N GLN A 93 17.99 28.39 -14.01
CA GLN A 93 17.99 27.73 -12.72
C GLN A 93 18.90 26.49 -12.73
N VAL A 94 18.78 25.62 -13.73
CA VAL A 94 19.64 24.43 -13.90
C VAL A 94 21.12 24.81 -14.04
N ALA A 95 21.43 25.82 -14.87
CA ALA A 95 22.81 26.29 -15.03
C ALA A 95 23.38 26.82 -13.69
N THR A 96 22.55 27.49 -12.90
CA THR A 96 22.94 27.99 -11.57
C THR A 96 23.19 26.84 -10.59
N ALA A 97 22.30 25.85 -10.53
CA ALA A 97 22.46 24.66 -9.70
C ALA A 97 23.70 23.85 -10.08
N ALA A 98 23.98 23.67 -11.39
CA ALA A 98 25.16 22.97 -11.87
C ALA A 98 26.47 23.68 -11.48
N ARG A 99 26.50 25.03 -11.56
CA ARG A 99 27.64 25.81 -11.08
C ARG A 99 27.84 25.67 -9.58
N HIS A 100 26.76 25.70 -8.80
CA HIS A 100 26.80 25.55 -7.35
C HIS A 100 27.35 24.17 -6.95
N LEU A 101 26.78 23.09 -7.49
CA LEU A 101 27.26 21.71 -7.29
C LEU A 101 28.77 21.62 -7.52
N ARG A 102 29.26 22.15 -8.64
CA ARG A 102 30.68 22.13 -8.98
C ARG A 102 31.57 22.86 -7.97
N ALA A 103 31.07 23.92 -7.35
CA ALA A 103 31.81 24.69 -6.37
C ALA A 103 31.88 23.99 -5.00
N VAL A 104 30.80 23.33 -4.58
CA VAL A 104 30.66 22.82 -3.21
C VAL A 104 30.96 21.32 -3.07
N CYS A 105 30.92 20.55 -4.16
CA CYS A 105 31.15 19.11 -4.13
C CYS A 105 32.54 18.77 -4.72
N PRO A 106 33.56 18.52 -3.88
CA PRO A 106 34.93 18.27 -4.34
C PRO A 106 35.10 16.92 -5.05
N ALA A 107 34.15 15.99 -4.87
CA ALA A 107 34.21 14.63 -5.38
C ALA A 107 33.24 14.36 -6.55
N ILE A 108 32.83 15.39 -7.29
CA ILE A 108 31.91 15.19 -8.43
C ILE A 108 32.54 14.24 -9.46
N PRO A 109 31.88 13.11 -9.77
CA PRO A 109 32.39 12.16 -10.76
C PRO A 109 32.42 12.70 -12.21
N GLN A 110 31.67 13.76 -12.50
CA GLN A 110 31.34 14.22 -13.86
C GLN A 110 32.14 15.44 -14.33
N GLN A 111 32.33 15.56 -15.65
CA GLN A 111 32.98 16.70 -16.30
C GLN A 111 32.04 17.91 -16.45
N SER A 112 32.60 19.08 -16.78
CA SER A 112 31.84 20.31 -17.04
C SER A 112 30.79 20.09 -18.15
N GLY A 113 29.52 20.41 -17.90
CA GLY A 113 28.40 20.26 -18.86
C GLY A 113 27.57 18.98 -18.69
N GLU A 114 28.13 17.94 -18.08
CA GLU A 114 27.38 16.71 -17.75
C GLU A 114 26.40 16.95 -16.59
N LEU A 115 26.74 17.83 -15.64
CA LEU A 115 25.90 18.17 -14.49
C LEU A 115 24.56 18.78 -14.87
N GLU A 116 24.54 19.73 -15.81
CA GLU A 116 23.26 20.29 -16.28
C GLU A 116 22.41 19.24 -16.98
N THR A 117 23.04 18.34 -17.75
CA THR A 117 22.35 17.24 -18.42
C THR A 117 21.77 16.26 -17.42
N LEU A 118 22.53 15.93 -16.36
CA LEU A 118 22.07 15.12 -15.24
C LEU A 118 20.87 15.78 -14.55
N LEU A 119 20.99 17.05 -14.17
CA LEU A 119 19.91 17.81 -13.53
C LEU A 119 18.64 17.83 -14.41
N ARG A 120 18.77 18.15 -15.70
CA ARG A 120 17.64 18.15 -16.65
C ARG A 120 16.96 16.79 -16.70
N ARG A 121 17.74 15.70 -16.80
CA ARG A 121 17.20 14.33 -16.84
C ARG A 121 16.49 13.96 -15.54
N GLN A 122 17.06 14.29 -14.39
CA GLN A 122 16.42 14.00 -13.10
C GLN A 122 15.11 14.77 -12.92
N LEU A 123 15.08 16.04 -13.33
CA LEU A 123 13.87 16.86 -13.31
C LEU A 123 12.79 16.28 -14.24
N GLU A 124 13.17 15.90 -15.46
CA GLU A 124 12.26 15.26 -16.42
C GLU A 124 11.72 13.94 -15.87
N LEU A 125 12.57 13.09 -15.28
CA LEU A 125 12.14 11.83 -14.67
C LEU A 125 11.14 12.04 -13.53
N MET A 126 11.40 12.99 -12.62
CA MET A 126 10.48 13.30 -11.54
C MET A 126 9.12 13.79 -12.07
N GLN A 127 9.13 14.65 -13.08
CA GLN A 127 7.91 15.13 -13.73
C GLN A 127 7.15 13.96 -14.37
N ARG A 128 7.83 13.09 -15.11
CA ARG A 128 7.21 11.90 -15.73
C ARG A 128 6.64 10.93 -14.70
N HIS A 129 7.31 10.72 -13.57
CA HIS A 129 6.77 9.89 -12.49
C HIS A 129 5.48 10.47 -11.92
N ALA A 130 5.42 11.79 -11.72
CA ALA A 130 4.20 12.46 -11.25
C ALA A 130 3.05 12.32 -12.26
N GLU A 131 3.31 12.59 -13.54
CA GLU A 131 2.32 12.43 -14.63
C GLU A 131 1.79 10.99 -14.73
N LEU A 132 2.69 10.00 -14.63
CA LEU A 132 2.30 8.58 -14.67
C LEU A 132 1.46 8.19 -13.46
N LEU A 133 1.80 8.69 -12.28
CA LEU A 133 1.06 8.40 -11.05
C LEU A 133 -0.32 9.05 -11.04
N GLU A 134 -0.44 10.26 -11.60
CA GLU A 134 -1.72 10.96 -11.79
C GLU A 134 -2.61 10.23 -12.82
N ALA A 135 -2.01 9.73 -13.90
CA ALA A 135 -2.73 8.97 -14.92
C ALA A 135 -3.03 7.51 -14.51
N TYR A 136 -2.44 7.02 -13.42
CA TYR A 136 -2.59 5.64 -12.99
C TYR A 136 -3.98 5.37 -12.41
N GLN A 137 -4.68 4.41 -13.01
CA GLN A 137 -5.98 3.90 -12.53
C GLN A 137 -5.78 2.52 -11.90
N PRO A 138 -5.50 2.45 -10.58
CA PRO A 138 -5.27 1.17 -9.92
C PRO A 138 -6.51 0.28 -9.93
N GLN A 139 -6.27 -1.03 -10.05
CA GLN A 139 -7.27 -2.04 -9.72
C GLN A 139 -7.00 -2.59 -8.31
N PRO A 140 -8.04 -2.88 -7.51
CA PRO A 140 -7.86 -3.46 -6.18
C PRO A 140 -7.12 -4.81 -6.23
N CYS A 141 -6.21 -5.04 -5.29
CA CYS A 141 -5.55 -6.31 -5.05
C CYS A 141 -6.10 -6.93 -3.77
N LEU A 142 -7.21 -7.66 -3.89
CA LEU A 142 -7.96 -8.22 -2.76
C LEU A 142 -7.50 -9.64 -2.37
N ASP A 143 -6.27 -10.02 -2.69
CA ASP A 143 -5.69 -11.28 -2.21
C ASP A 143 -5.31 -11.16 -0.72
N PRO A 144 -5.98 -11.88 0.20
CA PRO A 144 -5.69 -11.79 1.64
C PRO A 144 -4.33 -12.36 2.02
N ARG A 145 -3.65 -13.05 1.08
CA ARG A 145 -2.32 -13.64 1.26
C ARG A 145 -1.19 -12.69 0.88
N LEU A 146 -1.49 -11.46 0.44
CA LEU A 146 -0.47 -10.46 0.15
C LEU A 146 -0.11 -9.69 1.44
N PRO A 147 1.03 -9.98 2.10
CA PRO A 147 1.45 -9.17 3.23
C PRO A 147 2.06 -7.87 2.72
N VAL A 148 1.65 -6.76 3.32
CA VAL A 148 2.11 -5.41 2.96
C VAL A 148 2.69 -4.72 4.17
N LEU A 149 3.93 -4.24 4.07
CA LEU A 149 4.54 -3.33 5.04
C LEU A 149 4.46 -1.91 4.50
N LEU A 150 3.91 -0.99 5.27
CA LEU A 150 4.01 0.45 5.02
C LEU A 150 4.96 1.06 6.04
N VAL A 151 6.06 1.63 5.55
CA VAL A 151 6.98 2.46 6.33
C VAL A 151 6.60 3.91 6.08
N ARG A 152 6.17 4.61 7.13
CA ARG A 152 5.66 5.98 7.04
C ARG A 152 6.60 6.97 7.73
N SER A 153 6.90 8.07 7.06
CA SER A 153 7.59 9.22 7.63
C SER A 153 6.67 9.99 8.60
N THR A 154 7.22 10.60 9.66
CA THR A 154 6.43 11.32 10.67
C THR A 154 6.63 12.83 10.69
N ARG A 155 7.60 13.34 9.92
CA ARG A 155 7.84 14.79 9.76
C ARG A 155 7.14 15.38 8.54
N GLY A 156 6.27 14.60 7.91
CA GLY A 156 5.51 14.99 6.73
C GLY A 156 6.28 14.85 5.42
N PHE A 157 5.69 15.37 4.35
CA PHE A 157 6.31 15.32 3.02
C PHE A 157 7.62 16.11 3.01
N ILE A 158 7.62 17.33 3.55
CA ILE A 158 8.82 18.14 3.79
C ILE A 158 8.74 18.75 5.18
N GLY A 159 9.61 18.30 6.08
CA GLY A 159 9.64 18.79 7.46
C GLY A 159 10.15 20.22 7.57
N ALA A 160 9.85 20.89 8.69
CA ALA A 160 10.35 22.24 8.97
C ALA A 160 11.89 22.29 9.02
N ASP A 161 12.49 21.25 9.60
CA ASP A 161 13.93 21.08 9.76
C ASP A 161 14.49 20.06 8.75
N ASN A 162 14.00 20.08 7.49
CA ASN A 162 14.43 19.13 6.47
C ASN A 162 15.90 19.33 6.07
N ASP A 163 16.60 18.22 5.79
CA ASP A 163 18.02 18.21 5.44
C ASP A 163 18.33 18.85 4.08
N LEU A 164 17.30 19.16 3.29
CA LEU A 164 17.41 19.71 1.94
C LEU A 164 17.24 21.23 1.89
N ALA A 165 17.03 21.91 3.03
CA ALA A 165 16.74 23.35 3.07
C ALA A 165 15.60 23.79 2.13
N LEU A 166 14.61 22.92 1.95
CA LEU A 166 13.42 23.16 1.16
C LEU A 166 12.37 23.91 1.99
N GLN A 167 11.50 24.66 1.30
CA GLN A 167 10.32 25.24 1.93
C GLN A 167 9.44 24.11 2.50
N PRO A 168 9.09 24.15 3.79
CA PRO A 168 8.28 23.11 4.41
C PRO A 168 6.90 23.01 3.77
N VAL A 169 6.41 21.77 3.65
CA VAL A 169 5.08 21.47 3.11
C VAL A 169 4.33 20.74 4.19
N GLN A 170 3.34 21.43 4.77
CA GLN A 170 2.50 20.84 5.79
C GLN A 170 1.64 19.72 5.22
N GLN A 171 1.58 18.60 5.95
CA GLN A 171 0.65 17.51 5.66
C GLN A 171 -0.80 17.98 5.75
N ALA A 172 -1.66 17.40 4.91
CA ALA A 172 -3.09 17.63 4.99
C ALA A 172 -3.64 17.14 6.33
N ALA A 173 -4.51 17.93 6.96
CA ALA A 173 -5.07 17.62 8.28
C ALA A 173 -5.89 16.31 8.32
N ASN A 174 -6.39 15.85 7.18
CA ASN A 174 -7.25 14.68 7.04
C ASN A 174 -6.53 13.46 6.44
N GLU A 175 -5.20 13.47 6.41
CA GLU A 175 -4.44 12.38 5.80
C GLU A 175 -4.62 11.05 6.55
N GLU A 176 -5.04 10.01 5.83
CA GLU A 176 -5.19 8.66 6.38
C GLU A 176 -3.85 8.10 6.84
N GLU A 177 -3.84 7.36 7.95
CA GLU A 177 -2.60 6.82 8.55
C GLU A 177 -1.82 5.93 7.57
N ASP A 178 -2.53 5.18 6.73
CA ASP A 178 -1.97 4.28 5.74
C ASP A 178 -1.89 4.90 4.33
N TYR A 179 -2.00 6.22 4.22
CA TYR A 179 -2.04 6.95 2.95
C TYR A 179 -3.16 6.51 1.98
N GLY A 180 -4.20 5.83 2.47
CA GLY A 180 -5.33 5.34 1.67
C GLY A 180 -5.11 3.95 1.04
N TRP A 181 -4.05 3.23 1.42
CA TRP A 181 -3.74 1.91 0.87
C TRP A 181 -4.80 0.84 1.16
N SER A 182 -5.51 0.94 2.30
CA SER A 182 -6.59 0.01 2.66
C SER A 182 -7.72 -0.06 1.62
N ARG A 183 -7.89 0.97 0.79
CA ARG A 183 -8.88 0.99 -0.30
C ARG A 183 -8.56 -0.01 -1.42
N TRP A 184 -7.28 -0.33 -1.57
CA TRP A 184 -6.76 -1.15 -2.67
C TRP A 184 -6.32 -2.54 -2.22
N LEU A 185 -6.35 -2.83 -0.92
CA LEU A 185 -5.84 -4.06 -0.32
C LEU A 185 -6.95 -4.84 0.39
N ALA A 186 -6.82 -6.17 0.41
CA ALA A 186 -7.74 -7.04 1.16
C ALA A 186 -7.70 -6.78 2.67
N ARG A 187 -6.54 -6.35 3.17
CA ARG A 187 -6.24 -6.10 4.59
C ARG A 187 -5.40 -4.82 4.69
N PRO A 188 -5.54 -4.02 5.76
CA PRO A 188 -4.68 -2.88 6.00
C PRO A 188 -3.19 -3.27 6.03
N PRO A 189 -2.28 -2.41 5.56
CA PRO A 189 -0.86 -2.70 5.64
C PRO A 189 -0.37 -2.68 7.10
N TYR A 190 0.69 -3.44 7.37
CA TYR A 190 1.44 -3.33 8.62
C TYR A 190 2.15 -1.98 8.63
N LEU A 191 1.72 -1.07 9.50
CA LEU A 191 2.25 0.28 9.56
C LEU A 191 3.39 0.38 10.58
N VAL A 192 4.54 0.89 10.13
CA VAL A 192 5.63 1.33 11.00
C VAL A 192 5.95 2.79 10.71
N LYS A 193 6.33 3.54 11.74
CA LYS A 193 6.59 4.98 11.65
C LYS A 193 8.07 5.26 11.89
N VAL A 194 8.68 6.11 11.06
CA VAL A 194 10.10 6.49 11.13
C VAL A 194 10.21 8.01 11.23
N ALA A 195 11.08 8.48 12.13
CA ALA A 195 11.25 9.90 12.44
C ALA A 195 12.08 10.64 11.37
N ALA A 196 11.55 10.70 10.16
CA ALA A 196 12.10 11.37 8.98
C ALA A 196 10.98 12.15 8.27
N ASP A 197 11.34 12.96 7.28
CA ASP A 197 10.42 13.38 6.22
C ASP A 197 10.56 12.46 4.99
N HIS A 198 9.81 12.75 3.93
CA HIS A 198 9.82 11.93 2.72
C HIS A 198 11.25 11.74 2.17
N PHE A 199 11.98 12.84 1.97
CA PHE A 199 13.29 12.83 1.31
C PHE A 199 14.41 12.26 2.19
N SER A 200 14.38 12.51 3.50
CA SER A 200 15.38 12.01 4.45
C SER A 200 15.18 10.55 4.83
N LEU A 201 14.02 9.94 4.54
CA LEU A 201 13.75 8.53 4.85
C LEU A 201 14.78 7.57 4.20
N GLY A 202 15.28 7.93 3.01
CA GLY A 202 16.29 7.17 2.28
C GLY A 202 17.74 7.42 2.71
N LEU A 203 17.97 8.30 3.68
CA LEU A 203 19.29 8.75 4.12
C LEU A 203 19.58 8.33 5.56
N GLU A 204 20.85 8.34 5.97
CA GLU A 204 21.22 8.11 7.36
C GLU A 204 20.78 9.28 8.26
N PRO A 205 20.31 9.02 9.51
CA PRO A 205 20.22 7.70 10.15
C PRO A 205 18.91 6.93 9.86
N ALA A 206 17.95 7.53 9.17
CA ALA A 206 16.61 6.99 8.98
C ALA A 206 16.62 5.65 8.22
N ILE A 207 17.45 5.53 7.18
CA ILE A 207 17.54 4.30 6.37
C ILE A 207 17.95 3.08 7.20
N GLY A 208 18.79 3.25 8.23
CA GLY A 208 19.14 2.19 9.16
C GLY A 208 17.93 1.71 9.99
N GLU A 209 17.05 2.62 10.38
CA GLU A 209 15.80 2.28 11.04
C GLU A 209 14.80 1.60 10.10
N VAL A 210 14.63 2.11 8.88
CA VAL A 210 13.82 1.48 7.83
C VAL A 210 14.26 0.03 7.60
N ALA A 211 15.57 -0.19 7.45
CA ALA A 211 16.14 -1.52 7.26
C ALA A 211 15.84 -2.46 8.43
N ARG A 212 15.97 -1.99 9.68
CA ARG A 212 15.60 -2.78 10.87
C ARG A 212 14.13 -3.17 10.87
N HIS A 213 13.24 -2.25 10.52
CA HIS A 213 11.81 -2.54 10.43
C HIS A 213 11.51 -3.60 9.36
N ILE A 214 12.11 -3.48 8.17
CA ILE A 214 11.95 -4.46 7.10
C ILE A 214 12.47 -5.84 7.54
N ILE A 215 13.68 -5.91 8.11
CA ILE A 215 14.28 -7.16 8.59
C ILE A 215 13.39 -7.78 9.67
N THR A 216 12.96 -6.99 10.64
CA THR A 216 12.10 -7.44 11.73
C THR A 216 10.77 -7.97 11.18
N TRP A 217 10.15 -7.24 10.25
CA TRP A 217 8.91 -7.67 9.62
C TRP A 217 9.09 -8.98 8.85
N LEU A 218 10.17 -9.15 8.09
CA LEU A 218 10.47 -10.36 7.32
C LEU A 218 10.85 -11.57 8.19
N THR A 219 11.39 -11.35 9.39
CA THR A 219 11.93 -12.42 10.26
C THR A 219 11.03 -12.77 11.41
N GLN A 220 10.10 -11.89 11.80
CA GLN A 220 9.09 -12.24 12.79
C GLN A 220 8.09 -13.22 12.17
N PRO A 221 7.75 -14.31 12.88
CA PRO A 221 6.57 -15.12 12.57
C PRO A 221 5.33 -14.28 12.92
N SER A 222 5.08 -13.24 12.13
CA SER A 222 3.86 -12.47 12.19
C SER A 222 2.75 -13.34 11.60
N ALA A 223 1.53 -13.19 12.12
CA ALA A 223 0.30 -13.66 11.48
C ALA A 223 0.20 -13.27 9.99
N ALA A 224 0.96 -12.25 9.56
CA ALA A 224 1.15 -11.81 8.18
C ALA A 224 1.94 -12.75 7.27
N HIS A 225 2.94 -13.44 7.82
CA HIS A 225 4.06 -14.04 7.06
C HIS A 225 4.09 -15.56 7.11
N ASP A 226 3.26 -16.16 7.94
CA ASP A 226 3.23 -17.60 8.10
C ASP A 226 2.17 -18.23 7.18
N PRO A 227 2.54 -19.09 6.21
CA PRO A 227 1.57 -19.89 5.46
C PRO A 227 0.71 -20.78 6.39
N ALA A 228 1.12 -21.03 7.63
CA ALA A 228 0.35 -21.76 8.64
C ALA A 228 -0.65 -20.91 9.43
N PHE A 229 -0.54 -19.56 9.47
CA PHE A 229 -1.57 -18.69 10.09
C PHE A 229 -2.89 -18.67 9.30
N SER A 230 -2.82 -19.19 8.07
CA SER A 230 -3.98 -19.48 7.24
C SER A 230 -4.69 -20.79 7.65
N GLY A 231 -4.12 -21.63 8.50
CA GLY A 231 -4.69 -22.94 8.84
C GLY A 231 -6.02 -22.82 9.57
N GLU A 232 -6.10 -22.01 10.63
CA GLU A 232 -7.32 -21.86 11.44
C GLU A 232 -8.31 -20.87 10.83
N GLU A 233 -7.86 -19.73 10.29
CA GLU A 233 -8.76 -18.78 9.62
C GLU A 233 -9.27 -19.32 8.27
N ASN A 234 -8.43 -19.96 7.43
CA ASN A 234 -8.96 -20.63 6.24
C ASN A 234 -9.76 -21.86 6.62
N ALA A 235 -9.42 -22.63 7.68
CA ALA A 235 -10.30 -23.71 8.10
C ALA A 235 -11.65 -23.19 8.59
N GLN A 236 -11.69 -22.06 9.31
CA GLN A 236 -12.95 -21.45 9.77
C GLN A 236 -13.72 -20.81 8.62
N MET A 237 -13.05 -20.11 7.71
CA MET A 237 -13.68 -19.54 6.52
C MET A 237 -14.18 -20.66 5.59
N GLU A 238 -13.41 -21.74 5.44
CA GLU A 238 -13.81 -22.95 4.72
C GLU A 238 -14.97 -23.63 5.44
N GLN A 239 -14.99 -23.70 6.77
CA GLN A 239 -16.13 -24.22 7.54
C GLN A 239 -17.39 -23.39 7.29
N VAL A 240 -17.28 -22.05 7.30
CA VAL A 240 -18.40 -21.15 6.96
C VAL A 240 -18.85 -21.40 5.52
N PHE A 241 -17.90 -21.53 4.58
CA PHE A 241 -18.22 -21.84 3.19
C PHE A 241 -18.89 -23.22 3.04
N GLN A 242 -18.45 -24.24 3.76
CA GLN A 242 -19.07 -25.56 3.75
C GLN A 242 -20.49 -25.54 4.32
N VAL A 243 -20.76 -24.71 5.33
CA VAL A 243 -22.13 -24.47 5.82
C VAL A 243 -22.99 -23.84 4.73
N VAL A 244 -22.50 -22.77 4.09
CA VAL A 244 -23.21 -22.11 2.99
C VAL A 244 -23.46 -23.09 1.85
N LYS A 245 -22.42 -23.81 1.41
CA LYS A 245 -22.47 -24.81 0.33
C LYS A 245 -23.47 -25.92 0.62
N ARG A 246 -23.53 -26.41 1.86
CA ARG A 246 -24.54 -27.39 2.28
C ARG A 246 -25.96 -26.86 2.10
N HIS A 247 -26.25 -25.63 2.55
CA HIS A 247 -27.58 -25.05 2.39
C HIS A 247 -27.92 -24.74 0.93
N VAL A 248 -26.94 -24.38 0.10
CA VAL A 248 -27.13 -24.28 -1.34
C VAL A 248 -27.56 -25.62 -1.94
N LEU A 249 -26.94 -26.73 -1.55
CA LEU A 249 -27.32 -28.07 -2.02
C LEU A 249 -28.67 -28.53 -1.48
N GLU A 250 -29.06 -28.13 -0.27
CA GLU A 250 -30.39 -28.44 0.30
C GLU A 250 -31.51 -27.71 -0.45
N ILE A 251 -31.29 -26.45 -0.81
CA ILE A 251 -32.29 -25.59 -1.47
C ILE A 251 -32.30 -25.81 -3.00
N LEU A 252 -31.14 -26.10 -3.60
CA LEU A 252 -30.96 -26.36 -5.03
C LEU A 252 -30.36 -27.76 -5.26
N PRO A 253 -31.13 -28.84 -5.02
CA PRO A 253 -30.60 -30.22 -5.00
C PRO A 253 -30.20 -30.76 -6.37
N HIS A 254 -30.51 -30.04 -7.45
CA HIS A 254 -30.15 -30.41 -8.82
C HIS A 254 -28.72 -29.96 -9.19
N LEU A 255 -28.07 -29.15 -8.36
CA LEU A 255 -26.71 -28.66 -8.62
C LEU A 255 -25.66 -29.71 -8.28
N PRO A 256 -24.65 -29.91 -9.13
CA PRO A 256 -23.50 -30.74 -8.78
C PRO A 256 -22.63 -30.00 -7.72
N PRO A 257 -22.13 -30.69 -6.67
CA PRO A 257 -21.33 -30.06 -5.62
C PRO A 257 -20.10 -29.29 -6.12
N GLU A 258 -19.51 -29.71 -7.23
CA GLU A 258 -18.36 -29.06 -7.87
C GLU A 258 -18.69 -27.70 -8.51
N ALA A 259 -19.96 -27.43 -8.85
CA ALA A 259 -20.37 -26.12 -9.38
C ALA A 259 -20.45 -25.03 -8.29
N ILE A 260 -20.48 -25.43 -7.02
CA ILE A 260 -20.55 -24.52 -5.88
C ILE A 260 -19.13 -24.18 -5.43
N THR A 261 -18.59 -23.13 -6.05
CA THR A 261 -17.29 -22.53 -5.74
C THR A 261 -17.50 -21.16 -5.07
N LEU A 262 -16.46 -20.63 -4.43
CA LEU A 262 -16.53 -19.30 -3.79
C LEU A 262 -16.87 -18.19 -4.79
N ASP A 263 -16.43 -18.30 -6.04
CA ASP A 263 -16.68 -17.26 -7.05
C ASP A 263 -18.04 -17.39 -7.73
N ALA A 264 -18.77 -18.47 -7.48
CA ALA A 264 -20.08 -18.69 -8.08
C ALA A 264 -21.12 -17.68 -7.54
N SER A 265 -21.95 -17.15 -8.42
CA SER A 265 -23.15 -16.40 -8.02
C SER A 265 -24.33 -17.35 -7.84
N LEU A 266 -25.08 -17.22 -6.75
CA LEU A 266 -26.33 -17.97 -6.55
C LEU A 266 -27.31 -17.75 -7.71
N ARG A 267 -27.34 -16.54 -8.28
CA ARG A 267 -28.19 -16.24 -9.43
C ARG A 267 -27.79 -17.02 -10.67
N GLU A 268 -26.49 -17.19 -10.91
CA GLU A 268 -25.95 -17.96 -12.03
C GLU A 268 -26.16 -19.46 -11.83
N LEU A 269 -26.19 -19.91 -10.57
CA LEU A 269 -26.56 -21.27 -10.17
C LEU A 269 -28.08 -21.53 -10.22
N GLY A 270 -28.87 -20.58 -10.72
CA GLY A 270 -30.32 -20.75 -10.90
C GLY A 270 -31.20 -20.36 -9.70
N ALA A 271 -30.62 -19.78 -8.64
CA ALA A 271 -31.35 -19.35 -7.45
C ALA A 271 -32.22 -18.11 -7.72
N ASN A 272 -33.51 -18.22 -7.47
CA ASN A 272 -34.40 -17.07 -7.45
C ASN A 272 -34.24 -16.25 -6.14
N SER A 273 -34.98 -15.15 -5.99
CA SER A 273 -34.81 -14.26 -4.83
C SER A 273 -35.23 -14.87 -3.49
N LEU A 274 -36.17 -15.82 -3.48
CA LEU A 274 -36.56 -16.55 -2.28
C LEU A 274 -35.44 -17.52 -1.89
N ASP A 275 -34.95 -18.30 -2.84
CA ASP A 275 -33.86 -19.27 -2.62
C ASP A 275 -32.62 -18.59 -2.03
N ARG A 276 -32.22 -17.43 -2.57
CA ARG A 276 -31.05 -16.67 -2.05
C ARG A 276 -31.25 -16.18 -0.62
N ALA A 277 -32.46 -15.72 -0.29
CA ALA A 277 -32.79 -15.27 1.05
C ALA A 277 -32.78 -16.46 2.03
N GLU A 278 -33.32 -17.60 1.60
CA GLU A 278 -33.37 -18.83 2.40
C GLU A 278 -31.96 -19.39 2.65
N VAL A 279 -31.08 -19.44 1.65
CA VAL A 279 -29.66 -19.82 1.83
C VAL A 279 -28.99 -18.96 2.88
N ALA A 280 -29.15 -17.63 2.81
CA ALA A 280 -28.55 -16.71 3.77
C ALA A 280 -29.10 -16.90 5.19
N VAL A 281 -30.42 -17.05 5.34
CA VAL A 281 -31.08 -17.25 6.64
C VAL A 281 -30.64 -18.57 7.28
N CYS A 282 -30.72 -19.69 6.56
CA CYS A 282 -30.33 -21.00 7.11
C CYS A 282 -28.84 -21.06 7.47
N SER A 283 -27.99 -20.38 6.69
CA SER A 283 -26.55 -20.27 7.00
C SER A 283 -26.31 -19.45 8.28
N MET A 284 -27.01 -18.32 8.44
CA MET A 284 -26.94 -17.50 9.66
C MET A 284 -27.41 -18.28 10.89
N GLU A 285 -28.52 -19.02 10.78
CA GLU A 285 -29.06 -19.86 11.86
C GLU A 285 -28.08 -20.96 12.28
N THR A 286 -27.49 -21.66 11.31
CA THR A 286 -26.47 -22.70 11.60
C THR A 286 -25.24 -22.11 12.29
N LEU A 287 -24.80 -20.94 11.83
CA LEU A 287 -23.59 -20.28 12.35
C LEU A 287 -23.84 -19.49 13.64
N GLY A 288 -25.11 -19.31 14.05
CA GLY A 288 -25.47 -18.54 15.23
C GLY A 288 -25.20 -17.04 15.11
N VAL A 289 -25.23 -16.49 13.89
CA VAL A 289 -24.94 -15.08 13.61
C VAL A 289 -26.17 -14.33 13.10
N ASN A 290 -26.19 -13.00 13.24
CA ASN A 290 -27.27 -12.17 12.74
C ASN A 290 -26.70 -11.03 11.89
N VAL A 291 -26.82 -11.17 10.56
CA VAL A 291 -26.31 -10.19 9.59
C VAL A 291 -27.45 -9.24 9.15
N PRO A 292 -27.25 -7.91 9.24
CA PRO A 292 -28.22 -6.95 8.74
C PRO A 292 -28.55 -7.11 7.25
N ARG A 293 -29.83 -6.99 6.89
CA ARG A 293 -30.30 -7.11 5.49
C ARG A 293 -29.58 -6.18 4.51
N LYS A 294 -29.14 -5.00 4.97
CA LYS A 294 -28.41 -4.03 4.15
C LYS A 294 -27.05 -4.56 3.69
N GLU A 295 -26.37 -5.34 4.53
CA GLU A 295 -25.09 -5.97 4.20
C GLU A 295 -25.29 -7.13 3.20
N LEU A 296 -26.33 -7.94 3.41
CA LEU A 296 -26.68 -9.03 2.49
C LEU A 296 -27.09 -8.54 1.10
N ALA A 297 -27.66 -7.33 1.00
CA ALA A 297 -28.07 -6.75 -0.29
C ALA A 297 -26.88 -6.38 -1.20
N ALA A 298 -25.68 -6.21 -0.63
CA ALA A 298 -24.47 -5.87 -1.37
C ALA A 298 -23.72 -7.11 -1.90
N VAL A 299 -24.12 -8.32 -1.49
CA VAL A 299 -23.44 -9.58 -1.82
C VAL A 299 -23.83 -10.06 -3.22
N THR A 300 -22.83 -10.36 -4.04
CA THR A 300 -23.01 -10.76 -5.45
C THR A 300 -22.62 -12.22 -5.74
N ASN A 301 -21.75 -12.79 -4.91
CA ASN A 301 -21.21 -14.15 -5.05
C ASN A 301 -21.06 -14.85 -3.68
N LEU A 302 -20.73 -16.15 -3.70
CA LEU A 302 -20.59 -16.95 -2.49
C LEU A 302 -19.39 -16.55 -1.62
N ARG A 303 -18.34 -15.97 -2.20
CA ARG A 303 -17.16 -15.46 -1.49
C ARG A 303 -17.54 -14.30 -0.57
N GLU A 304 -18.26 -13.33 -1.11
CA GLU A 304 -18.77 -12.18 -0.36
C GLU A 304 -19.77 -12.61 0.72
N LEU A 305 -20.67 -13.55 0.41
CA LEU A 305 -21.61 -14.10 1.40
C LEU A 305 -20.85 -14.76 2.57
N THR A 306 -19.88 -15.60 2.24
CA THR A 306 -19.05 -16.32 3.21
C THR A 306 -18.25 -15.34 4.07
N ALA A 307 -17.66 -14.31 3.46
CA ALA A 307 -16.88 -13.31 4.17
C ALA A 307 -17.73 -12.49 5.16
N VAL A 308 -18.93 -12.08 4.75
CA VAL A 308 -19.87 -11.35 5.63
C VAL A 308 -20.29 -12.21 6.82
N LEU A 309 -20.67 -13.48 6.58
CA LEU A 309 -21.04 -14.40 7.67
C LEU A 309 -19.86 -14.65 8.62
N TYR A 310 -18.66 -14.86 8.08
CA TYR A 310 -17.45 -15.09 8.86
C TYR A 310 -17.09 -13.89 9.74
N ALA A 311 -17.21 -12.67 9.23
CA ALA A 311 -16.96 -11.45 10.01
C ALA A 311 -17.84 -11.37 11.26
N HIS A 312 -19.13 -11.70 11.13
CA HIS A 312 -20.07 -11.72 12.26
C HIS A 312 -19.83 -12.89 13.23
N CYS A 313 -19.34 -14.03 12.74
CA CYS A 313 -18.89 -15.14 13.62
C CYS A 313 -17.76 -14.67 14.55
N ARG A 314 -16.79 -13.91 14.02
CA ARG A 314 -15.66 -13.38 14.80
C ARG A 314 -16.07 -12.35 15.84
N SER A 315 -16.96 -11.43 15.47
CA SER A 315 -17.46 -10.39 16.38
C SER A 315 -18.24 -10.98 17.56
N SER A 316 -18.97 -12.07 17.32
CA SER A 316 -19.73 -12.78 18.37
C SER A 316 -18.80 -13.51 19.37
N LEU A 317 -17.68 -14.05 18.90
CA LEU A 317 -16.66 -14.70 19.75
C LEU A 317 -15.89 -13.69 20.62
N THR A 318 -15.58 -12.50 20.08
CA THR A 318 -14.86 -11.44 20.81
C THR A 318 -15.73 -10.73 21.85
N GLN A 319 -17.04 -10.60 21.61
CA GLN A 319 -17.96 -10.09 22.63
C GLN A 319 -18.17 -11.08 23.79
N SER A 320 -18.18 -12.39 23.52
CA SER A 320 -18.27 -13.43 24.55
C SER A 320 -17.04 -13.48 25.46
N SER A 321 -15.83 -13.22 24.94
CA SER A 321 -14.61 -13.16 25.74
C SER A 321 -14.53 -11.89 26.62
N LEU A 322 -14.98 -10.74 26.10
CA LEU A 322 -15.02 -9.48 26.86
C LEU A 322 -16.03 -9.53 28.03
N ILE A 323 -17.18 -10.19 27.84
CA ILE A 323 -18.20 -10.36 28.90
C ILE A 323 -17.73 -11.33 30.01
N GLN A 324 -16.81 -12.25 29.72
CA GLN A 324 -16.20 -13.12 30.74
C GLN A 324 -15.12 -12.41 31.58
N GLU A 325 -14.36 -11.48 31.00
CA GLU A 325 -13.36 -10.69 31.74
C GLU A 325 -14.02 -9.69 32.71
N GLU A 326 -15.13 -9.05 32.34
CA GLU A 326 -15.85 -8.13 33.24
C GLU A 326 -16.54 -8.84 34.43
N ARG A 327 -16.83 -10.14 34.33
CA ARG A 327 -17.38 -10.94 35.44
C ARG A 327 -16.31 -11.54 36.36
N GLY A 328 -15.03 -11.44 35.99
CA GLY A 328 -13.89 -11.88 36.81
C GLY A 328 -13.32 -10.79 37.73
N VAL A 329 -13.84 -9.55 37.63
CA VAL A 329 -13.45 -8.41 38.46
C VAL A 329 -14.70 -7.87 39.17
N ALA A 330 -15.23 -8.66 40.11
CA ALA A 330 -16.23 -8.22 41.09
C ALA A 330 -15.96 -8.90 42.44
#